data_AF-A0A535U0L7-F1
#
_entry.id   AF-A0A535U0L7-F1
#
_cell.length_a   1.000
_cell.length_b   1.000
_cell.length_c   1.000
_cell.angle_alpha   90.00
_cell.angle_beta   90.00
_cell.angle_gamma   90.00
#
_symmetry.space_group_name_H-M   'P 1'
#
loop_
_entity.id
_entity.type
_entity.pdbx_description
1 polymer ?
#
loop_
_entity_poly.entity_id
_entity_poly.type
_entity_poly.pdbx_seq_one_letter_code
_entity_poly.pdbx_strand_id
1 'polypeptide(L)'
;MGAEQWVPDRPTVERLREAAAGCKGCDLWSNATQTVFGEGSEHAKLMLVGEQPGDHEDVEGKPFVGPAGRLLDTALERAAIPRANVYLTNVVKHFKWVRRGKRRLHEKPNSKEVRACRPWLDAEVKTVQPRLVVLLGATAAQAVLGPTVRVTRQRGQVVNTPLGVQGLATVHPSSILRAPDDDSRREAMDAFVEDLRVAARYLS
;
A
#
# COMPACT_ATOMS: atom_id res chain seq x y z
N MET A 1 6.39 -2.93 21.84
CA MET A 1 6.38 -4.17 21.04
C MET A 1 5.46 -3.93 19.87
N GLY A 2 5.92 -4.18 18.64
CA GLY A 2 5.12 -4.08 17.43
C GLY A 2 4.63 -5.47 17.00
N ALA A 3 4.43 -5.67 15.71
CA ALA A 3 3.95 -6.91 15.12
C ALA A 3 4.99 -8.04 15.08
N GLU A 4 6.23 -7.82 15.53
CA GLU A 4 7.36 -8.75 15.34
C GLU A 4 7.05 -10.16 15.85
N GLN A 5 6.42 -10.27 17.03
CA GLN A 5 6.09 -11.55 17.66
C GLN A 5 5.02 -12.38 16.94
N TRP A 6 4.29 -11.78 15.99
CA TRP A 6 3.29 -12.49 15.18
C TRP A 6 3.87 -12.98 13.85
N VAL A 7 5.05 -12.48 13.43
CA VAL A 7 5.65 -12.90 12.16
C VAL A 7 6.20 -14.33 12.32
N PRO A 8 5.75 -15.31 11.54
CA PRO A 8 6.20 -16.69 11.65
C PRO A 8 7.64 -16.87 11.14
N ASP A 9 8.40 -17.78 11.75
CA ASP A 9 9.80 -18.06 11.39
C ASP A 9 10.02 -18.49 9.93
N ARG A 10 9.03 -19.18 9.35
CA ARG A 10 9.05 -19.67 7.95
C ARG A 10 7.87 -19.07 7.19
N PRO A 11 7.98 -17.81 6.74
CA PRO A 11 6.87 -17.10 6.15
C PRO A 11 6.56 -17.62 4.73
N THR A 12 5.28 -17.85 4.49
CA THR A 12 4.65 -17.83 3.14
C THR A 12 3.61 -16.73 3.16
N VAL A 13 3.10 -16.29 2.01
CA VAL A 13 2.06 -15.24 2.01
C VAL A 13 0.82 -15.71 2.76
N GLU A 14 0.46 -16.98 2.61
CA GLU A 14 -0.64 -17.61 3.35
C GLU A 14 -0.40 -17.59 4.87
N ARG A 15 0.74 -18.09 5.35
CA ARG A 15 1.05 -18.12 6.79
C ARG A 15 1.14 -16.72 7.40
N LEU A 16 1.66 -15.76 6.63
CA LEU A 16 1.70 -14.36 7.05
C LEU A 16 0.28 -13.80 7.19
N ARG A 17 -0.61 -14.07 6.23
CA ARG A 17 -2.01 -13.65 6.27
C ARG A 17 -2.74 -14.24 7.48
N GLU A 18 -2.59 -15.54 7.72
CA GLU A 18 -3.20 -16.23 8.87
C GLU A 18 -2.72 -15.64 10.20
N ALA A 19 -1.41 -15.46 10.36
CA ALA A 19 -0.85 -14.90 11.58
C ALA A 19 -1.25 -13.43 11.79
N ALA A 20 -1.32 -12.65 10.71
CA ALA A 20 -1.72 -11.24 10.76
C ALA A 20 -3.16 -11.06 11.24
N ALA A 21 -4.07 -12.00 10.96
CA ALA A 21 -5.47 -11.96 11.43
C ALA A 21 -5.60 -11.92 12.96
N GLY A 22 -4.60 -12.44 13.69
CA GLY A 22 -4.54 -12.39 15.16
C GLY A 22 -3.68 -11.26 15.73
N CYS A 23 -3.13 -10.37 14.88
CA CYS A 23 -2.15 -9.38 15.27
C CYS A 23 -2.73 -8.30 16.19
N LYS A 24 -2.13 -8.13 17.38
CA LYS A 24 -2.46 -7.07 18.33
C LYS A 24 -1.29 -6.12 18.62
N GLY A 25 -0.37 -5.98 17.66
CA GLY A 25 0.86 -5.16 17.82
C GLY A 25 0.65 -3.64 17.94
N CYS A 26 -0.56 -3.13 17.70
CA CYS A 26 -0.95 -1.73 17.96
C CYS A 26 -2.46 -1.61 18.13
N ASP A 27 -2.96 -0.53 18.72
CA ASP A 27 -4.38 -0.40 19.12
C ASP A 27 -5.40 -0.39 17.97
N LEU A 28 -4.95 -0.34 16.71
CA LEU A 28 -5.86 -0.33 15.55
C LEU A 28 -6.68 -1.62 15.40
N TRP A 29 -6.19 -2.75 15.92
CA TRP A 29 -6.93 -4.03 15.86
C TRP A 29 -8.28 -3.95 16.58
N SER A 30 -8.43 -3.08 17.59
CA SER A 30 -9.62 -3.08 18.45
C SER A 30 -10.85 -2.45 17.81
N ASN A 31 -10.66 -1.56 16.83
CA ASN A 31 -11.73 -0.79 16.19
C ASN A 31 -11.92 -1.13 14.70
N ALA A 32 -10.92 -1.73 14.06
CA ALA A 32 -11.05 -2.26 12.72
C ALA A 32 -11.99 -3.48 12.71
N THR A 33 -12.61 -3.79 11.57
CA THR A 33 -13.45 -5.00 11.46
C THR A 33 -12.57 -6.25 11.41
N GLN A 34 -11.49 -6.18 10.65
CA GLN A 34 -10.54 -7.26 10.48
C GLN A 34 -9.19 -6.75 9.96
N THR A 35 -8.19 -7.62 9.94
CA THR A 35 -6.95 -7.37 9.23
C THR A 35 -7.17 -7.41 7.72
N VAL A 36 -6.65 -6.43 6.99
CA VAL A 36 -6.54 -6.46 5.53
C VAL A 36 -5.08 -6.65 5.17
N PHE A 37 -4.74 -7.89 4.86
CA PHE A 37 -3.40 -8.28 4.43
C PHE A 37 -3.18 -7.99 2.93
N GLY A 38 -1.95 -8.17 2.43
CA GLY A 38 -1.69 -8.00 1.00
C GLY A 38 -2.32 -9.09 0.14
N GLU A 39 -2.52 -8.83 -1.15
CA GLU A 39 -3.13 -9.76 -2.12
C GLU A 39 -2.45 -9.66 -3.49
N GLY A 40 -2.15 -10.83 -4.08
CA GLY A 40 -1.56 -10.95 -5.41
C GLY A 40 -0.74 -12.23 -5.53
N SER A 41 0.00 -12.35 -6.64
CA SER A 41 0.92 -13.48 -6.86
C SER A 41 2.08 -13.45 -5.87
N GLU A 42 2.47 -14.61 -5.33
CA GLU A 42 3.70 -14.76 -4.55
C GLU A 42 4.97 -14.52 -5.39
N HIS A 43 4.85 -14.55 -6.72
CA HIS A 43 5.92 -14.27 -7.68
C HIS A 43 5.73 -12.91 -8.38
N ALA A 44 4.97 -12.00 -7.76
CA ALA A 44 4.74 -10.67 -8.31
C ALA A 44 6.05 -9.91 -8.50
N LYS A 45 6.28 -9.41 -9.71
CA LYS A 45 7.45 -8.59 -10.03
C LYS A 45 7.36 -7.19 -9.42
N LEU A 46 6.16 -6.68 -9.20
CA LEU A 46 5.89 -5.39 -8.60
C LEU A 46 5.08 -5.55 -7.32
N MET A 47 5.47 -4.84 -6.27
CA MET A 47 4.66 -4.69 -5.06
C MET A 47 4.19 -3.24 -4.93
N LEU A 48 2.89 -3.00 -4.88
CA LEU A 48 2.32 -1.67 -4.67
C LEU A 48 1.86 -1.55 -3.22
N VAL A 49 2.34 -0.50 -2.54
CA VAL A 49 2.15 -0.30 -1.10
C VAL A 49 1.41 1.00 -0.87
N GLY A 50 0.18 0.92 -0.36
CA GLY A 50 -0.61 2.05 0.11
C GLY A 50 -0.40 2.38 1.59
N GLU A 51 -1.24 3.28 2.11
CA GLU A 51 -1.16 3.73 3.49
C GLU A 51 -1.75 2.72 4.48
N GLN A 52 -3.05 2.46 4.37
CA GLN A 52 -3.85 1.60 5.22
C GLN A 52 -5.12 1.18 4.46
N PRO A 53 -5.89 0.21 4.96
CA PRO A 53 -7.18 -0.15 4.39
C PRO A 53 -8.19 0.99 4.58
N GLY A 54 -9.14 1.13 3.65
CA GLY A 54 -10.28 2.03 3.78
C GLY A 54 -11.52 1.31 4.31
N ASP A 55 -12.66 2.00 4.25
CA ASP A 55 -13.95 1.50 4.73
C ASP A 55 -14.40 0.22 4.00
N HIS A 56 -14.25 0.19 2.68
CA HIS A 56 -14.59 -0.98 1.86
C HIS A 56 -13.62 -2.13 2.11
N GLU A 57 -12.33 -1.85 2.10
CA GLU A 57 -11.28 -2.84 2.32
C GLU A 57 -11.42 -3.52 3.69
N ASP A 58 -11.71 -2.75 4.73
CA ASP A 58 -11.89 -3.26 6.10
C ASP A 58 -13.10 -4.20 6.22
N VAL A 59 -14.19 -3.97 5.48
CA VAL A 59 -15.34 -4.87 5.46
C VAL A 59 -15.07 -6.11 4.60
N GLU A 60 -14.43 -5.93 3.45
CA GLU A 60 -14.23 -7.01 2.48
C GLU A 60 -12.99 -7.88 2.76
N GLY A 61 -12.07 -7.41 3.60
CA GLY A 61 -10.82 -8.11 3.93
C GLY A 61 -9.77 -8.08 2.83
N LYS A 62 -9.95 -7.25 1.79
CA LYS A 62 -9.11 -7.20 0.58
C LYS A 62 -8.55 -5.80 0.32
N PRO A 63 -7.29 -5.65 -0.09
CA PRO A 63 -6.69 -4.34 -0.32
C PRO A 63 -7.17 -3.75 -1.66
N PHE A 64 -7.41 -2.45 -1.70
CA PHE A 64 -7.77 -1.69 -2.91
C PHE A 64 -9.03 -2.22 -3.64
N VAL A 65 -10.13 -2.45 -2.92
CA VAL A 65 -11.44 -2.81 -3.52
C VAL A 65 -12.38 -1.60 -3.67
N GLY A 66 -12.09 -0.51 -2.97
CA GLY A 66 -12.87 0.73 -3.04
C GLY A 66 -12.64 1.54 -4.32
N PRO A 67 -13.19 2.78 -4.38
CA PRO A 67 -13.04 3.67 -5.54
C PRO A 67 -11.57 3.93 -5.94
N ALA A 68 -10.67 4.05 -4.95
CA ALA A 68 -9.24 4.26 -5.20
C ALA A 68 -8.59 3.04 -5.85
N GLY A 69 -9.05 1.83 -5.51
CA GLY A 69 -8.60 0.59 -6.12
C GLY A 69 -9.03 0.44 -7.57
N ARG A 70 -10.29 0.75 -7.88
CA ARG A 70 -10.76 0.77 -9.28
C ARG A 70 -9.98 1.75 -10.15
N LEU A 71 -9.65 2.94 -9.62
CA LEU A 71 -8.79 3.88 -10.33
C LEU A 71 -7.37 3.32 -10.53
N LEU A 72 -6.83 2.63 -9.52
CA LEU A 72 -5.54 1.95 -9.63
C LEU A 72 -5.56 0.88 -10.72
N ASP A 73 -6.61 0.05 -10.80
CA ASP A 73 -6.74 -0.97 -11.84
C ASP A 73 -6.74 -0.35 -13.24
N THR A 74 -7.52 0.72 -13.46
CA THR A 74 -7.48 1.48 -14.72
C THR A 74 -6.09 2.04 -15.02
N ALA A 75 -5.35 2.51 -14.01
CA ALA A 75 -4.00 3.03 -14.20
C ALA A 75 -3.00 1.93 -14.58
N LEU A 76 -3.10 0.75 -13.95
CA LEU A 76 -2.29 -0.42 -14.27
C LEU A 76 -2.52 -0.88 -15.72
N GLU A 77 -3.78 -0.94 -16.16
CA GLU A 77 -4.14 -1.27 -17.54
C GLU A 77 -3.54 -0.25 -18.53
N ARG A 78 -3.69 1.05 -18.26
CA ARG A 78 -3.12 2.12 -19.10
C ARG A 78 -1.59 2.14 -19.13
N ALA A 79 -0.94 1.61 -18.10
CA ALA A 79 0.49 1.43 -18.01
C ALA A 79 0.98 0.08 -18.58
N ALA A 80 0.07 -0.74 -19.12
CA ALA A 80 0.34 -2.09 -19.61
C ALA A 80 0.99 -3.01 -18.56
N ILE A 81 0.55 -2.90 -17.29
CA ILE A 81 0.99 -3.74 -16.18
C ILE A 81 -0.09 -4.81 -15.93
N PRO A 82 0.18 -6.10 -16.24
CA PRO A 82 -0.78 -7.17 -15.98
C PRO A 82 -0.97 -7.35 -14.46
N ARG A 83 -2.22 -7.44 -14.00
CA ARG A 83 -2.57 -7.62 -12.57
C ARG A 83 -1.87 -8.82 -11.92
N ALA A 84 -1.59 -9.88 -12.69
CA ALA A 84 -0.87 -11.08 -12.24
C ALA A 84 0.59 -10.82 -11.81
N ASN A 85 1.21 -9.72 -12.27
CA ASN A 85 2.55 -9.31 -11.86
C ASN A 85 2.57 -8.39 -10.64
N VAL A 86 1.41 -8.14 -10.03
CA VAL A 86 1.24 -7.15 -8.96
C VAL A 86 0.82 -7.82 -7.65
N TYR A 87 1.53 -7.48 -6.58
CA TYR A 87 1.11 -7.72 -5.20
C TYR A 87 0.70 -6.39 -4.57
N LEU A 88 -0.54 -6.27 -4.12
CA LEU A 88 -1.08 -5.06 -3.50
C LEU A 88 -1.07 -5.21 -1.98
N THR A 89 -0.61 -4.20 -1.26
CA THR A 89 -0.64 -4.20 0.20
C THR A 89 -0.62 -2.77 0.76
N ASN A 90 -0.65 -2.64 2.08
CA ASN A 90 -0.57 -1.36 2.77
C ASN A 90 0.52 -1.38 3.85
N VAL A 91 1.05 -0.21 4.23
CA VAL A 91 1.98 -0.10 5.35
C VAL A 91 1.34 -0.57 6.65
N VAL A 92 0.09 -0.18 6.89
CA VAL A 92 -0.69 -0.59 8.07
C VAL A 92 -1.79 -1.55 7.63
N LYS A 93 -2.06 -2.59 8.43
CA LYS A 93 -2.99 -3.68 8.08
C LYS A 93 -4.39 -3.57 8.67
N HIS A 94 -4.65 -2.56 9.49
CA HIS A 94 -5.96 -2.31 10.10
C HIS A 94 -6.43 -0.91 9.76
N PHE A 95 -7.72 -0.74 9.49
CA PHE A 95 -8.29 0.56 9.16
C PHE A 95 -8.37 1.44 10.41
N LYS A 96 -7.68 2.57 10.39
CA LYS A 96 -7.83 3.63 11.38
C LYS A 96 -8.89 4.63 10.93
N TRP A 97 -9.88 4.84 11.79
CA TRP A 97 -11.00 5.72 11.49
C TRP A 97 -11.64 6.31 12.74
N VAL A 98 -12.36 7.41 12.56
CA VAL A 98 -13.23 8.01 13.58
C VAL A 98 -14.67 8.05 13.10
N ARG A 99 -15.63 7.89 14.02
CA ARG A 99 -17.05 7.93 13.70
C ARG A 99 -17.53 9.37 13.54
N ARG A 100 -18.13 9.71 12.39
CA ARG A 100 -18.88 10.96 12.20
C ARG A 100 -20.29 10.65 11.70
N GLY A 101 -21.26 10.75 12.61
CA GLY A 101 -22.62 10.27 12.36
C GLY A 101 -22.61 8.77 12.10
N LYS A 102 -23.17 8.34 10.96
CA LYS A 102 -23.18 6.93 10.52
C LYS A 102 -21.93 6.53 9.72
N ARG A 103 -21.03 7.46 9.39
CA ARG A 103 -19.87 7.21 8.51
C ARG A 103 -18.60 6.94 9.31
N ARG A 104 -17.78 6.04 8.78
CA ARG A 104 -16.40 5.80 9.22
C ARG A 104 -15.46 6.71 8.43
N LEU A 105 -14.88 7.70 9.09
CA LEU A 105 -13.96 8.64 8.44
C LEU A 105 -12.53 8.18 8.65
N HIS A 106 -11.83 7.94 7.54
CA HIS A 106 -10.42 7.61 7.53
C HIS A 106 -9.58 8.63 8.32
N GLU A 107 -8.73 8.14 9.21
CA GLU A 107 -7.73 8.93 9.92
C GLU A 107 -6.33 8.37 9.64
N LYS A 108 -5.37 9.25 9.34
CA LYS A 108 -4.02 8.81 8.98
C LYS A 108 -3.34 8.04 10.13
N PRO A 109 -2.65 6.92 9.86
CA PRO A 109 -1.83 6.25 10.86
C PRO A 109 -0.69 7.15 11.35
N ASN A 110 -0.46 7.15 12.66
CA ASN A 110 0.66 7.84 13.28
C ASN A 110 1.96 7.03 13.16
N SER A 111 3.08 7.64 13.52
CA SER A 111 4.39 7.01 13.38
C SER A 111 4.56 5.77 14.28
N LYS A 112 3.86 5.68 15.41
CA LYS A 112 3.90 4.50 16.29
C LYS A 112 3.18 3.32 15.63
N GLU A 113 2.01 3.55 15.06
CA GLU A 113 1.21 2.55 14.34
C GLU A 113 1.97 2.04 13.11
N VAL A 114 2.56 2.94 12.32
CA VAL A 114 3.41 2.58 11.18
C VAL A 114 4.59 1.71 11.62
N ARG A 115 5.33 2.11 12.66
CA ARG A 115 6.45 1.31 13.17
C ARG A 115 6.00 -0.05 13.69
N ALA A 116 4.88 -0.10 14.41
CA ALA A 116 4.33 -1.35 14.93
C ALA A 116 3.90 -2.32 13.82
N CYS A 117 3.40 -1.82 12.68
CA CYS A 117 2.96 -2.65 11.57
C CYS A 117 4.07 -2.99 10.57
N ARG A 118 5.20 -2.26 10.59
CA ARG A 118 6.34 -2.43 9.69
C ARG A 118 6.85 -3.87 9.55
N PRO A 119 6.90 -4.71 10.60
CA PRO A 119 7.34 -6.11 10.47
C PRO A 119 6.55 -6.90 9.43
N TRP A 120 5.26 -6.62 9.23
CA TRP A 120 4.46 -7.27 8.20
C TRP A 120 4.92 -6.90 6.79
N LEU A 121 5.16 -5.61 6.53
CA LEU A 121 5.65 -5.16 5.23
C LEU A 121 7.04 -5.74 4.93
N ASP A 122 7.94 -5.73 5.92
CA ASP A 122 9.27 -6.32 5.76
C ASP A 122 9.18 -7.83 5.45
N ALA A 123 8.26 -8.55 6.09
CA ALA A 123 8.02 -9.96 5.82
C ALA A 123 7.40 -10.21 4.43
N GLU A 124 6.44 -9.38 4.00
CA GLU A 124 5.87 -9.46 2.65
C GLU A 124 6.94 -9.23 1.59
N VAL A 125 7.78 -8.20 1.72
CA VAL A 125 8.86 -7.93 0.75
C VAL A 125 9.85 -9.09 0.69
N LYS A 126 10.24 -9.63 1.84
CA LYS A 126 11.16 -10.79 1.90
C LYS A 126 10.56 -12.05 1.29
N THR A 127 9.25 -12.24 1.41
CA THR A 127 8.55 -13.44 0.93
C THR A 127 8.25 -13.35 -0.57
N VAL A 128 7.73 -12.21 -1.03
CA VAL A 128 7.35 -12.00 -2.43
C VAL A 128 8.56 -11.70 -3.32
N GLN A 129 9.62 -11.10 -2.75
CA GLN A 129 10.84 -10.70 -3.45
C GLN A 129 10.56 -9.89 -4.75
N PRO A 130 9.76 -8.81 -4.68
CA PRO A 130 9.46 -8.02 -5.86
C PRO A 130 10.73 -7.35 -6.39
N ARG A 131 10.78 -7.12 -7.71
CA ARG A 131 11.87 -6.37 -8.36
C ARG A 131 11.80 -4.88 -8.05
N LEU A 132 10.58 -4.36 -7.83
CA LEU A 132 10.34 -2.96 -7.48
C LEU A 132 9.16 -2.83 -6.52
N VAL A 133 9.28 -1.93 -5.55
CA VAL A 133 8.18 -1.50 -4.67
C VAL A 133 7.68 -0.13 -5.09
N VAL A 134 6.40 -0.01 -5.43
CA VAL A 134 5.75 1.26 -5.76
C VAL A 134 5.01 1.79 -4.53
N LEU A 135 5.44 2.95 -4.02
CA LEU A 135 4.94 3.57 -2.80
C LEU A 135 3.85 4.59 -3.15
N LEU A 136 2.60 4.21 -2.89
CA LEU A 136 1.41 4.99 -3.25
C LEU A 136 1.11 6.03 -2.16
N GLY A 137 1.50 7.27 -2.42
CA GLY A 137 1.24 8.41 -1.55
C GLY A 137 2.32 8.69 -0.50
N ALA A 138 2.17 9.84 0.16
CA ALA A 138 3.17 10.36 1.09
C ALA A 138 3.40 9.44 2.30
N THR A 139 2.36 8.81 2.84
CA THR A 139 2.51 7.97 4.03
C THR A 139 3.26 6.68 3.71
N ALA A 140 2.95 6.00 2.60
CA ALA A 140 3.71 4.84 2.14
C ALA A 140 5.17 5.20 1.86
N ALA A 141 5.38 6.31 1.12
CA ALA A 141 6.71 6.80 0.81
C ALA A 141 7.53 7.11 2.08
N GLN A 142 6.95 7.84 3.04
CA GLN A 142 7.63 8.21 4.28
C GLN A 142 7.87 7.03 5.23
N ALA A 143 6.96 6.06 5.26
CA ALA A 143 7.10 4.86 6.08
C ALA A 143 8.29 3.99 5.64
N VAL A 144 8.60 4.00 4.34
CA VAL A 144 9.67 3.18 3.76
C VAL A 144 10.97 3.97 3.61
N LEU A 145 10.90 5.18 3.03
CA LEU A 145 12.07 5.99 2.65
C LEU A 145 12.48 7.02 3.71
N GLY A 146 11.64 7.25 4.72
CA GLY A 146 11.89 8.19 5.80
C GLY A 146 11.09 9.51 5.71
N PRO A 147 11.04 10.27 6.82
CA PRO A 147 10.10 11.39 7.00
C PRO A 147 10.38 12.61 6.11
N THR A 148 11.59 12.73 5.56
CA THR A 148 12.00 13.88 4.73
C THR A 148 11.50 13.76 3.29
N VAL A 149 11.01 12.59 2.88
CA VAL A 149 10.55 12.35 1.51
C VAL A 149 9.31 13.17 1.18
N ARG A 150 9.34 13.78 -0.01
CA ARG A 150 8.26 14.57 -0.58
C ARG A 150 7.87 14.00 -1.95
N VAL A 151 6.76 13.28 -1.99
CA VAL A 151 6.22 12.65 -3.21
C VAL A 151 6.07 13.65 -4.35
N THR A 152 5.60 14.88 -4.08
CA THR A 152 5.44 15.92 -5.10
C THR A 152 6.74 16.31 -5.80
N ARG A 153 7.90 16.07 -5.19
CA ARG A 153 9.22 16.38 -5.76
C ARG A 153 9.96 15.15 -6.30
N GLN A 154 9.68 13.98 -5.74
CA GLN A 154 10.47 12.75 -5.98
C GLN A 154 9.68 11.67 -6.74
N ARG A 155 8.43 11.95 -7.11
CA ARG A 155 7.63 11.00 -7.90
C ARG A 155 8.32 10.67 -9.22
N GLY A 156 8.13 9.43 -9.69
CA GLY A 156 8.72 8.95 -10.94
C GLY A 156 10.21 8.57 -10.86
N GLN A 157 10.88 8.83 -9.74
CA GLN A 157 12.30 8.50 -9.54
C GLN A 157 12.45 7.16 -8.82
N VAL A 158 13.29 6.28 -9.36
CA VAL A 158 13.67 5.03 -8.70
C VAL A 158 14.81 5.28 -7.72
N VAL A 159 14.66 4.79 -6.50
CA VAL A 159 15.65 4.92 -5.42
C VAL A 159 15.89 3.58 -4.72
N ASN A 160 17.03 3.43 -4.07
CA ASN A 160 17.25 2.30 -3.16
C ASN A 160 16.42 2.50 -1.89
N THR A 161 15.80 1.43 -1.38
CA THR A 161 15.02 1.48 -0.15
C THR A 161 15.68 0.68 0.98
N PRO A 162 15.37 1.02 2.26
CA PRO A 162 15.75 0.19 3.39
C PRO A 162 15.13 -1.23 3.39
N LEU A 163 14.19 -1.52 2.49
CA LEU A 163 13.61 -2.86 2.33
C LEU A 163 14.53 -3.83 1.58
N GLY A 164 15.69 -3.36 1.08
CA GLY A 164 16.62 -4.18 0.28
C GLY A 164 16.21 -4.34 -1.18
N VAL A 165 15.16 -3.64 -1.61
CA VAL A 165 14.66 -3.61 -3.00
C VAL A 165 14.56 -2.16 -3.49
N GLN A 166 14.55 -1.95 -4.80
CA GLN A 166 14.35 -0.60 -5.36
C GLN A 166 12.90 -0.14 -5.13
N GLY A 167 12.72 1.18 -5.02
CA GLY A 167 11.44 1.80 -4.73
C GLY A 167 11.14 2.96 -5.67
N LEU A 168 9.86 3.14 -5.98
CA LEU A 168 9.33 4.24 -6.78
C LEU A 168 8.19 4.90 -6.01
N ALA A 169 8.34 6.18 -5.66
CA ALA A 169 7.24 6.92 -5.03
C ALA A 169 6.32 7.52 -6.09
N THR A 170 5.02 7.58 -5.79
CA THR A 170 4.02 8.25 -6.63
C THR A 170 2.83 8.71 -5.78
N VAL A 171 1.86 9.41 -6.40
CA VAL A 171 0.64 9.86 -5.73
C VAL A 171 -0.25 8.68 -5.31
N HIS A 172 -1.08 8.88 -4.29
CA HIS A 172 -2.07 7.87 -3.94
C HIS A 172 -3.28 8.00 -4.87
N PRO A 173 -3.87 6.90 -5.39
CA PRO A 173 -5.05 6.95 -6.28
C PRO A 173 -6.22 7.78 -5.72
N SER A 174 -6.41 7.79 -4.40
CA SER A 174 -7.45 8.60 -3.75
C SER A 174 -7.24 10.11 -3.85
N SER A 175 -6.03 10.62 -4.10
CA SER A 175 -5.84 12.06 -4.35
C SER A 175 -6.35 12.47 -5.72
N ILE A 176 -6.27 11.57 -6.71
CA ILE A 176 -6.80 11.80 -8.06
C ILE A 176 -8.32 11.91 -8.00
N LEU A 177 -8.99 11.02 -7.25
CA LEU A 177 -10.44 11.09 -7.02
C LEU A 177 -10.91 12.38 -6.34
N ARG A 178 -10.02 13.08 -5.63
CA ARG A 178 -10.30 14.33 -4.91
C ARG A 178 -9.84 15.58 -5.67
N ALA A 179 -9.42 15.43 -6.93
CA ALA A 179 -9.10 16.57 -7.78
C ALA A 179 -10.33 17.51 -7.89
N PRO A 180 -10.11 18.84 -7.95
CA PRO A 180 -11.19 19.83 -7.88
C PRO A 180 -12.12 19.81 -9.09
N ASP A 181 -11.59 19.41 -10.25
CA ASP A 181 -12.29 19.38 -11.53
C ASP A 181 -11.80 18.19 -12.38
N ASP A 182 -12.46 17.97 -13.52
CA ASP A 182 -12.16 16.85 -14.41
C ASP A 182 -10.84 17.01 -15.15
N ASP A 183 -10.43 18.24 -15.45
CA ASP A 183 -9.18 18.51 -16.17
C ASP A 183 -7.98 18.16 -15.28
N SER A 184 -7.97 18.68 -14.05
CA SER A 184 -6.99 18.35 -13.01
C SER A 184 -6.94 16.86 -12.71
N ARG A 185 -8.10 16.18 -12.77
CA ARG A 185 -8.19 14.73 -12.56
C ARG A 185 -7.54 13.95 -13.70
N ARG A 186 -7.79 14.36 -14.96
CA ARG A 186 -7.17 13.75 -16.14
C ARG A 186 -5.66 13.94 -16.11
N GLU A 187 -5.19 15.16 -15.85
CA GLU A 187 -3.76 15.45 -15.71
C GLU A 187 -3.09 14.61 -14.61
N ALA A 188 -3.71 14.55 -13.43
CA ALA A 188 -3.19 13.75 -12.32
C ALA A 188 -3.18 12.24 -12.63
N MET A 189 -4.20 11.75 -13.35
CA MET A 189 -4.25 10.36 -13.81
C MET A 189 -3.16 10.06 -14.84
N ASP A 190 -2.96 10.95 -15.81
CA ASP A 190 -1.94 10.78 -16.86
C ASP A 190 -0.54 10.78 -16.25
N ALA A 191 -0.27 11.73 -15.36
CA ALA A 191 0.96 11.75 -14.60
C ALA A 191 1.16 10.46 -13.79
N PHE A 192 0.12 9.95 -13.13
CA PHE A 192 0.20 8.70 -12.36
C PHE A 192 0.52 7.50 -13.25
N VAL A 193 -0.09 7.42 -14.43
CA VAL A 193 0.22 6.39 -15.43
C VAL A 193 1.68 6.48 -15.91
N GLU A 194 2.23 7.69 -16.11
CA GLU A 194 3.65 7.85 -16.45
C GLU A 194 4.59 7.30 -15.37
N ASP A 195 4.30 7.51 -14.09
CA ASP A 195 5.08 6.89 -13.02
C ASP A 195 4.98 5.36 -13.08
N LEU A 196 3.77 4.82 -13.30
CA LEU A 196 3.58 3.37 -13.43
C LEU A 196 4.32 2.82 -14.66
N ARG A 197 4.47 3.57 -15.75
CA ARG A 197 5.29 3.16 -16.90
C ARG A 197 6.77 3.03 -16.55
N VAL A 198 7.28 3.79 -15.58
CA VAL A 198 8.63 3.55 -15.01
C VAL A 198 8.67 2.19 -14.32
N ALA A 199 7.65 1.86 -13.52
CA ALA A 199 7.56 0.56 -12.86
C ALA A 199 7.40 -0.61 -13.86
N ALA A 200 6.68 -0.42 -14.96
CA ALA A 200 6.48 -1.43 -15.99
C ALA A 200 7.80 -1.94 -16.60
N ARG A 201 8.86 -1.13 -16.61
CA ARG A 201 10.21 -1.52 -17.07
C ARG A 201 10.84 -2.64 -16.23
N TYR A 202 10.32 -2.92 -15.04
CA TYR A 202 10.79 -3.99 -14.17
C TYR A 202 10.07 -5.33 -14.42
N LEU A 203 9.11 -5.37 -15.34
CA LEU A 203 8.38 -6.58 -15.71
C LEU A 203 9.16 -7.50 -16.67
N SER A 204 10.15 -6.99 -17.40
CA SER A 204 11.04 -7.78 -18.27
C SER A 204 12.13 -8.46 -17.46
#